data_AF-A0A832QAS2-F1
#
_entry.id   AF-A0A832QAS2-F1
#
_cell.length_a   1.000
_cell.length_b   1.000
_cell.length_c   1.000
_cell.angle_alpha   90.00
_cell.angle_beta   90.00
_cell.angle_gamma   90.00
#
_symmetry.space_group_name_H-M   'P 1'
#
loop_
_entity.id
_entity.type
_entity.pdbx_description
1 polymer ?
#
loop_
_entity_poly.entity_id
_entity_poly.type
_entity_poly.pdbx_seq_one_letter_code
_entity_poly.pdbx_strand_id
1 'polypeptide(L)'
;HMELARYPIHWHLVGDAGAGQYIRNSAIHNTFNRCVTVHGTNDLRIENNVTYNTVGHCFFMEDGIETGNTFIKNLAIQTKCHPTMKCVPTNLAANGEIDAENRRALRQISFSGKDTLLPSDNTVSSYWITNPANHYIDNVAAGSDENGFWLSLPEHPNGAFLGSEASLNTWPRRMAAGEFRGNVAHSNFDGFMFDRNFNEDNTFGLTGNSHMPLQNPADPDSRPVTTYRDDLTSYKNRNGGLWGRGENHVYRNLKLADNAIGFTHSSGSGGKDPFSSLLMDSLFVGETDNIGNPETPEELAYGRSLPKRAIPDFPIRGYEYYDYRDDVVNSTFVNYQDNDMREAGALSWLLFTSSGVHTENTIMGAKFVNAKPVHFPKIDPRFDNDNRGAVAYRTAVIHDLDGSVGGMPDSYILIHDGENDSVVTDENVCKIQPTWNAAVCAGDVGRLFFNEPNTGLASLGAGAPITLTRNGKDFKITANQSNGHLLYCLQVAFAAPGPILHGLHSSLSPI
;
A
#
# COMPACT_ATOMS: atom_id res chain seq x y z
N HIS A 1 -10.96 -4.15 -32.86
CA HIS A 1 -11.61 -5.06 -31.91
C HIS A 1 -10.56 -5.96 -31.31
N MET A 2 -10.55 -6.09 -29.99
CA MET A 2 -9.71 -7.05 -29.27
C MET A 2 -10.54 -8.32 -29.04
N GLU A 3 -9.90 -9.48 -29.08
CA GLU A 3 -10.54 -10.79 -28.93
C GLU A 3 -9.74 -11.61 -27.91
N LEU A 4 -10.42 -12.16 -26.90
CA LEU A 4 -9.82 -13.05 -25.91
C LEU A 4 -9.33 -14.37 -26.53
N ALA A 5 -8.54 -15.13 -25.77
CA ALA A 5 -8.04 -16.45 -26.15
C ALA A 5 -7.19 -16.49 -27.44
N ARG A 6 -6.55 -15.38 -27.81
CA ARG A 6 -5.57 -15.26 -28.90
C ARG A 6 -4.15 -15.05 -28.35
N TYR A 7 -3.81 -15.78 -27.29
CA TYR A 7 -2.55 -15.63 -26.59
C TYR A 7 -1.38 -16.21 -27.41
N PRO A 8 -0.20 -15.55 -27.46
CA PRO A 8 1.00 -16.10 -28.09
C PRO A 8 1.43 -17.44 -27.48
N ILE A 9 1.32 -17.55 -26.15
CA ILE A 9 1.67 -18.74 -25.37
C ILE A 9 0.61 -18.96 -24.30
N HIS A 10 0.09 -20.18 -24.22
CA HIS A 10 -0.94 -20.56 -23.27
C HIS A 10 -0.80 -22.03 -22.88
N TRP A 11 -0.49 -22.27 -21.60
CA TRP A 11 -0.70 -23.57 -20.98
C TRP A 11 -2.09 -23.59 -20.38
N HIS A 12 -2.92 -24.53 -20.83
CA HIS A 12 -4.32 -24.59 -20.48
C HIS A 12 -4.65 -25.93 -19.81
N LEU A 13 -4.78 -25.89 -18.49
CA LEU A 13 -5.22 -26.99 -17.63
C LEU A 13 -4.33 -28.23 -17.71
N VAL A 14 -3.00 -28.03 -17.72
CA VAL A 14 -2.02 -29.12 -17.84
C VAL A 14 -1.72 -29.78 -16.48
N GLY A 15 -2.03 -29.11 -15.37
CA GLY A 15 -1.73 -29.58 -14.01
C GLY A 15 -0.23 -29.78 -13.80
N ASP A 16 0.14 -30.86 -13.11
CA ASP A 16 1.53 -31.17 -12.74
C ASP A 16 2.39 -31.62 -13.93
N ALA A 17 1.79 -31.91 -15.08
CA ALA A 17 2.53 -32.18 -16.31
C ALA A 17 3.18 -30.92 -16.91
N GLY A 18 3.05 -29.75 -16.26
CA GLY A 18 3.83 -28.55 -16.57
C GLY A 18 5.31 -28.70 -16.20
N ALA A 19 5.66 -29.62 -15.28
CA ALA A 19 7.04 -29.92 -14.97
C ALA A 19 7.86 -30.29 -16.22
N GLY A 20 8.96 -29.56 -16.44
CA GLY A 20 9.81 -29.72 -17.62
C GLY A 20 9.35 -28.96 -18.87
N GLN A 21 8.18 -28.32 -18.84
CA GLN A 21 7.74 -27.40 -19.89
C GLN A 21 8.26 -25.99 -19.62
N TYR A 22 8.53 -25.26 -20.70
CA TYR A 22 9.13 -23.94 -20.60
C TYR A 22 8.85 -23.04 -21.78
N ILE A 23 8.97 -21.74 -21.54
CA ILE A 23 9.32 -20.76 -22.57
C ILE A 23 10.61 -20.05 -22.13
N ARG A 24 11.61 -20.01 -23.01
CA ARG A 24 12.88 -19.39 -22.71
C ARG A 24 13.52 -18.67 -23.87
N ASN A 25 14.22 -17.57 -23.59
CA ASN A 25 15.02 -16.82 -24.57
C ASN A 25 14.18 -16.34 -25.78
N SER A 26 12.91 -16.02 -25.54
CA SER A 26 11.97 -15.63 -26.59
C SER A 26 11.64 -14.13 -26.56
N ALA A 27 11.18 -13.61 -27.69
CA ALA A 27 10.63 -12.27 -27.81
C ALA A 27 9.13 -12.34 -28.18
N ILE A 28 8.29 -11.63 -27.44
CA ILE A 28 6.84 -11.52 -27.69
C ILE A 28 6.48 -10.04 -27.77
N HIS A 29 6.16 -9.53 -28.95
CA HIS A 29 5.94 -8.09 -29.12
C HIS A 29 4.75 -7.76 -30.00
N ASN A 30 4.17 -6.57 -29.78
CA ASN A 30 3.04 -6.04 -30.52
C ASN A 30 1.82 -6.98 -30.49
N THR A 31 1.51 -7.49 -29.30
CA THR A 31 0.36 -8.37 -29.09
C THR A 31 -0.87 -7.56 -28.65
N PHE A 32 -2.01 -7.85 -29.27
CA PHE A 32 -3.32 -7.33 -28.85
C PHE A 32 -3.94 -8.17 -27.73
N ASN A 33 -3.14 -9.03 -27.09
CA ASN A 33 -3.52 -9.94 -26.02
C ASN A 33 -2.35 -10.16 -25.05
N ARG A 34 -2.59 -10.96 -23.99
CA ARG A 34 -1.61 -11.36 -22.96
C ARG A 34 -0.33 -11.94 -23.57
N CYS A 35 0.78 -11.91 -22.84
CA CYS A 35 2.07 -12.41 -23.32
C CYS A 35 2.20 -13.93 -23.13
N VAL A 36 2.15 -14.35 -21.86
CA VAL A 36 2.31 -15.74 -21.43
C VAL A 36 1.21 -16.02 -20.42
N THR A 37 0.30 -16.92 -20.77
CA THR A 37 -0.84 -17.32 -19.95
C THR A 37 -0.56 -18.68 -19.30
N VAL A 38 -0.60 -18.72 -17.98
CA VAL A 38 -0.50 -19.92 -17.15
C VAL A 38 -1.87 -20.16 -16.53
N HIS A 39 -2.57 -21.18 -17.01
CA HIS A 39 -3.92 -21.51 -16.56
C HIS A 39 -3.94 -22.97 -16.11
N GLY A 40 -4.23 -23.20 -14.82
CA GLY A 40 -4.36 -24.53 -14.22
C GLY A 40 -3.14 -25.42 -14.43
N THR A 41 -1.93 -24.83 -14.40
CA THR A 41 -0.68 -25.52 -14.72
C THR A 41 0.39 -25.20 -13.68
N ASN A 42 1.11 -26.23 -13.24
CA ASN A 42 2.10 -26.15 -12.17
C ASN A 42 3.53 -26.36 -12.70
N ASP A 43 4.52 -25.93 -11.92
CA ASP A 43 5.94 -26.24 -12.13
C ASP A 43 6.53 -25.81 -13.50
N LEU A 44 5.95 -24.79 -14.14
CA LEU A 44 6.50 -24.23 -15.39
C LEU A 44 7.79 -23.45 -15.15
N ARG A 45 8.66 -23.45 -16.16
CA ARG A 45 9.80 -22.54 -16.23
C ARG A 45 9.61 -21.47 -17.31
N ILE A 46 9.47 -20.22 -16.89
CA ILE A 46 9.28 -19.06 -17.76
C ILE A 46 10.50 -18.15 -17.59
N GLU A 47 11.46 -18.21 -18.51
CA GLU A 47 12.80 -17.66 -18.28
C GLU A 47 13.34 -16.78 -19.40
N ASN A 48 13.90 -15.63 -19.05
CA ASN A 48 14.68 -14.79 -19.96
C ASN A 48 13.92 -14.43 -21.25
N ASN A 49 12.64 -14.09 -21.12
CA ASN A 49 11.81 -13.64 -22.23
C ASN A 49 11.69 -12.13 -22.21
N VAL A 50 11.66 -11.51 -23.39
CA VAL A 50 11.43 -10.08 -23.56
C VAL A 50 10.06 -9.88 -24.18
N THR A 51 9.22 -9.07 -23.54
CA THR A 51 7.92 -8.68 -24.06
C THR A 51 7.86 -7.17 -24.27
N TYR A 52 7.16 -6.75 -25.34
CA TYR A 52 7.05 -5.33 -25.67
C TYR A 52 5.69 -4.98 -26.27
N ASN A 53 5.10 -3.88 -25.81
CA ASN A 53 3.90 -3.29 -26.39
C ASN A 53 2.76 -4.31 -26.47
N THR A 54 2.29 -4.71 -25.29
CA THR A 54 1.31 -5.78 -25.10
C THR A 54 0.01 -5.23 -24.54
N VAL A 55 -1.13 -5.84 -24.86
CA VAL A 55 -2.44 -5.40 -24.37
C VAL A 55 -3.04 -6.44 -23.42
N GLY A 56 -3.56 -5.99 -22.29
CA GLY A 56 -3.98 -6.86 -21.18
C GLY A 56 -2.79 -7.34 -20.35
N HIS A 57 -3.09 -8.07 -19.26
CA HIS A 57 -2.04 -8.56 -18.38
C HIS A 57 -0.99 -9.39 -19.13
N CYS A 58 0.31 -9.13 -18.92
CA CYS A 58 1.35 -9.72 -19.77
C CYS A 58 1.73 -11.16 -19.34
N PHE A 59 2.47 -11.32 -18.25
CA PHE A 59 2.69 -12.62 -17.61
C PHE A 59 1.52 -12.88 -16.66
N PHE A 60 0.62 -13.78 -17.03
CA PHE A 60 -0.71 -13.89 -16.44
C PHE A 60 -0.97 -15.29 -15.88
N MET A 61 -1.40 -15.33 -14.62
CA MET A 61 -1.89 -16.52 -13.93
C MET A 61 -3.40 -16.43 -13.75
N GLU A 62 -4.16 -17.42 -14.19
CA GLU A 62 -5.60 -17.26 -14.40
C GLU A 62 -6.41 -17.43 -13.11
N ASP A 63 -6.35 -18.61 -12.48
CA ASP A 63 -7.39 -19.01 -11.53
C ASP A 63 -6.95 -19.01 -10.07
N GLY A 64 -5.65 -18.98 -9.79
CA GLY A 64 -5.10 -19.02 -8.43
C GLY A 64 -4.88 -20.44 -7.91
N ILE A 65 -5.04 -21.47 -8.75
CA ILE A 65 -4.67 -22.86 -8.43
C ILE A 65 -3.20 -23.15 -8.74
N GLU A 66 -2.57 -22.32 -9.57
CA GLU A 66 -1.27 -22.58 -10.18
C GLU A 66 -0.14 -22.38 -9.16
N THR A 67 0.72 -23.37 -8.99
CA THR A 67 1.81 -23.37 -7.99
C THR A 67 3.13 -23.86 -8.57
N GLY A 68 4.23 -23.54 -7.91
CA GLY A 68 5.58 -24.01 -8.27
C GLY A 68 6.15 -23.41 -9.55
N ASN A 69 5.39 -22.55 -10.24
CA ASN A 69 5.87 -21.90 -11.47
C ASN A 69 6.98 -20.91 -11.14
N THR A 70 7.99 -20.87 -12.01
CA THR A 70 9.18 -20.06 -11.80
C THR A 70 9.39 -19.09 -12.95
N PHE A 71 9.24 -17.79 -12.67
CA PHE A 71 9.47 -16.67 -13.57
C PHE A 71 10.85 -16.07 -13.29
N ILE A 72 11.79 -16.19 -14.24
CA ILE A 72 13.19 -15.79 -14.04
C ILE A 72 13.63 -14.84 -15.13
N LYS A 73 14.18 -13.66 -14.77
CA LYS A 73 14.86 -12.76 -15.72
C LYS A 73 14.02 -12.35 -16.92
N ASN A 74 12.69 -12.35 -16.78
CA ASN A 74 11.82 -11.87 -17.84
C ASN A 74 11.77 -10.33 -17.79
N LEU A 75 11.62 -9.71 -18.96
CA LEU A 75 11.50 -8.28 -19.12
C LEU A 75 10.17 -7.98 -19.81
N ALA A 76 9.27 -7.31 -19.11
CA ALA A 76 8.02 -6.81 -19.67
C ALA A 76 8.10 -5.30 -19.89
N ILE A 77 7.88 -4.85 -21.13
CA ILE A 77 7.96 -3.45 -21.52
C ILE A 77 6.62 -3.00 -22.09
N GLN A 78 6.09 -1.88 -21.62
CA GLN A 78 4.91 -1.23 -22.19
C GLN A 78 3.67 -2.17 -22.22
N THR A 79 3.21 -2.54 -21.03
CA THR A 79 1.95 -3.29 -20.87
C THR A 79 0.79 -2.30 -20.81
N LYS A 80 -0.18 -2.43 -21.71
CA LYS A 80 -1.26 -1.47 -21.87
C LYS A 80 -2.63 -2.06 -21.59
N CYS A 81 -3.54 -1.26 -21.05
CA CYS A 81 -4.94 -1.68 -20.95
C CYS A 81 -5.63 -1.78 -22.33
N HIS A 82 -5.22 -0.91 -23.27
CA HIS A 82 -5.85 -0.76 -24.58
C HIS A 82 -4.85 -0.23 -25.63
N PRO A 83 -4.99 -0.55 -26.94
CA PRO A 83 -4.07 -0.08 -27.97
C PRO A 83 -4.06 1.45 -28.21
N THR A 84 -5.20 2.13 -28.07
CA THR A 84 -5.35 3.57 -28.42
C THR A 84 -6.08 4.47 -27.40
N MET A 85 -7.10 3.96 -26.71
CA MET A 85 -7.80 4.62 -25.61
C MET A 85 -7.01 4.64 -24.30
N LYS A 86 -7.34 5.59 -23.42
CA LYS A 86 -6.83 5.68 -22.05
C LYS A 86 -7.43 4.57 -21.18
N CYS A 87 -6.68 4.13 -20.17
CA CYS A 87 -7.20 3.25 -19.13
C CYS A 87 -8.22 3.98 -18.26
N VAL A 88 -9.18 3.22 -17.73
CA VAL A 88 -10.06 3.67 -16.65
C VAL A 88 -9.86 2.70 -15.48
N PRO A 89 -8.76 2.83 -14.72
CA PRO A 89 -8.41 1.88 -13.68
C PRO A 89 -9.31 2.00 -12.45
N THR A 90 -9.35 0.92 -11.67
CA THR A 90 -9.81 0.98 -10.27
C THR A 90 -8.56 0.93 -9.38
N ASN A 91 -7.92 2.09 -9.21
CA ASN A 91 -6.71 2.26 -8.39
C ASN A 91 -6.96 3.22 -7.21
N LEU A 92 -5.94 3.43 -6.36
CA LEU A 92 -6.00 4.37 -5.23
C LEU A 92 -5.26 5.68 -5.55
N ALA A 93 -5.50 6.25 -6.74
CA ALA A 93 -5.05 7.60 -7.07
C ALA A 93 -5.58 8.63 -6.07
N ALA A 94 -4.89 9.77 -5.94
CA ALA A 94 -5.38 10.88 -5.14
C ALA A 94 -6.60 11.51 -5.80
N ASN A 95 -7.49 12.13 -5.02
CA ASN A 95 -8.72 12.75 -5.55
C ASN A 95 -8.45 13.77 -6.66
N GLY A 96 -7.35 14.52 -6.59
CA GLY A 96 -6.94 15.48 -7.62
C GLY A 96 -6.54 14.85 -8.97
N GLU A 97 -6.40 13.53 -9.03
CA GLU A 97 -6.11 12.77 -10.26
C GLU A 97 -7.37 12.12 -10.85
N ILE A 98 -8.52 12.17 -10.15
CA ILE A 98 -9.75 11.51 -10.57
C ILE A 98 -10.51 12.37 -11.59
N ASP A 99 -10.59 11.88 -12.82
CA ASP A 99 -11.38 12.46 -13.92
C ASP A 99 -12.78 11.82 -14.01
N ALA A 100 -13.56 11.91 -12.93
CA ALA A 100 -14.95 11.44 -12.86
C ALA A 100 -15.70 12.09 -11.69
N GLU A 101 -17.03 11.99 -11.69
CA GLU A 101 -17.87 12.56 -10.63
C GLU A 101 -17.50 12.06 -9.23
N ASN A 102 -17.19 10.76 -9.10
CA ASN A 102 -16.74 10.14 -7.86
C ASN A 102 -16.16 8.74 -8.13
N ARG A 103 -15.53 8.13 -7.10
CA ARG A 103 -14.95 6.79 -7.17
C ARG A 103 -15.95 5.69 -7.53
N ARG A 104 -17.21 5.82 -7.14
CA ARG A 104 -18.24 4.83 -7.48
C ARG A 104 -18.53 4.83 -8.97
N ALA A 105 -18.60 6.01 -9.59
CA ALA A 105 -18.74 6.15 -11.04
C ALA A 105 -17.52 5.59 -11.78
N LEU A 106 -16.30 5.92 -11.34
CA LEU A 106 -15.08 5.32 -11.90
C LEU A 106 -15.12 3.79 -11.87
N ARG A 107 -15.48 3.21 -10.72
CA ARG A 107 -15.57 1.76 -10.54
C ARG A 107 -16.55 1.13 -11.54
N GLN A 108 -17.72 1.75 -11.76
CA GLN A 108 -18.70 1.26 -12.71
C GLN A 108 -18.19 1.27 -14.15
N ILE A 109 -17.46 2.32 -14.55
CA ILE A 109 -16.86 2.42 -15.89
C ILE A 109 -15.73 1.39 -16.04
N SER A 110 -14.83 1.33 -15.06
CA SER A 110 -13.67 0.43 -15.02
C SER A 110 -14.08 -1.03 -15.18
N PHE A 111 -15.13 -1.47 -14.49
CA PHE A 111 -15.58 -2.86 -14.54
C PHE A 111 -16.59 -3.18 -15.65
N SER A 112 -16.88 -2.25 -16.57
CA SER A 112 -17.83 -2.50 -17.66
C SER A 112 -17.31 -3.51 -18.70
N GLY A 113 -15.99 -3.69 -18.82
CA GLY A 113 -15.35 -4.58 -19.80
C GLY A 113 -15.61 -4.20 -21.27
N LYS A 114 -16.26 -3.07 -21.54
CA LYS A 114 -16.71 -2.67 -22.88
C LYS A 114 -15.53 -2.49 -23.85
N ASP A 115 -14.46 -1.92 -23.34
CA ASP A 115 -13.32 -1.44 -24.11
C ASP A 115 -12.03 -2.21 -23.78
N THR A 116 -12.11 -3.28 -22.98
CA THR A 116 -10.97 -4.07 -22.50
C THR A 116 -11.17 -5.56 -22.77
N LEU A 117 -10.11 -6.37 -22.67
CA LEU A 117 -10.19 -7.83 -22.86
C LEU A 117 -11.04 -8.47 -21.74
N LEU A 118 -10.74 -8.12 -20.49
CA LEU A 118 -11.57 -8.33 -19.32
C LEU A 118 -11.73 -7.02 -18.54
N PRO A 119 -12.77 -6.89 -17.69
CA PRO A 119 -12.89 -5.78 -16.74
C PRO A 119 -11.61 -5.51 -15.94
N SER A 120 -10.88 -6.56 -15.56
CA SER A 120 -9.60 -6.48 -14.85
C SER A 120 -8.49 -5.78 -15.63
N ASP A 121 -8.46 -5.92 -16.95
CA ASP A 121 -7.41 -5.38 -17.81
C ASP A 121 -7.45 -3.84 -17.89
N ASN A 122 -8.49 -3.19 -17.35
CA ASN A 122 -8.49 -1.74 -17.13
C ASN A 122 -7.50 -1.30 -16.03
N THR A 123 -7.09 -2.23 -15.16
CA THR A 123 -6.05 -2.03 -14.14
C THR A 123 -4.85 -2.95 -14.44
N VAL A 124 -4.38 -2.93 -15.68
CA VAL A 124 -3.45 -3.93 -16.23
C VAL A 124 -2.17 -4.13 -15.40
N SER A 125 -1.53 -5.29 -15.55
CA SER A 125 -0.22 -5.53 -14.95
C SER A 125 0.74 -6.27 -15.87
N SER A 126 2.04 -5.96 -15.75
CA SER A 126 3.07 -6.74 -16.43
C SER A 126 3.16 -8.16 -15.87
N TYR A 127 3.02 -8.31 -14.54
CA TYR A 127 2.91 -9.61 -13.87
C TYR A 127 1.61 -9.64 -13.07
N TRP A 128 0.67 -10.49 -13.49
CA TRP A 128 -0.60 -10.75 -12.82
C TRP A 128 -0.50 -12.10 -12.10
N ILE A 129 -0.50 -12.05 -10.77
CA ILE A 129 -0.15 -13.17 -9.91
C ILE A 129 -1.31 -13.48 -8.98
N THR A 130 -1.90 -14.66 -9.12
CA THR A 130 -3.12 -15.06 -8.41
C THR A 130 -2.89 -16.11 -7.34
N ASN A 131 -1.67 -16.65 -7.23
CA ASN A 131 -1.26 -17.55 -6.17
C ASN A 131 0.16 -17.22 -5.68
N PRO A 132 0.38 -17.03 -4.37
CA PRO A 132 1.68 -16.60 -3.86
C PRO A 132 2.74 -17.71 -3.90
N ALA A 133 2.35 -18.98 -4.03
CA ALA A 133 3.25 -20.13 -4.05
C ALA A 133 3.93 -20.35 -5.43
N ASN A 134 4.43 -19.25 -6.00
CA ASN A 134 5.19 -19.21 -7.25
C ASN A 134 6.41 -18.30 -7.06
N HIS A 135 7.41 -18.45 -7.93
CA HIS A 135 8.71 -17.80 -7.78
C HIS A 135 8.92 -16.72 -8.85
N TYR A 136 9.32 -15.52 -8.43
CA TYR A 136 9.61 -14.36 -9.28
C TYR A 136 11.00 -13.84 -8.96
N ILE A 137 11.96 -14.12 -9.84
CA ILE A 137 13.39 -13.90 -9.60
C ILE A 137 13.98 -13.04 -10.72
N ASP A 138 14.58 -11.91 -10.36
CA ASP A 138 15.31 -11.02 -11.26
C ASP A 138 14.49 -10.53 -12.48
N ASN A 139 13.16 -10.45 -12.36
CA ASN A 139 12.29 -9.98 -13.44
C ASN A 139 12.20 -8.45 -13.47
N VAL A 140 11.86 -7.89 -14.63
CA VAL A 140 11.69 -6.45 -14.84
C VAL A 140 10.29 -6.16 -15.38
N ALA A 141 9.60 -5.21 -14.75
CA ALA A 141 8.37 -4.58 -15.23
C ALA A 141 8.66 -3.09 -15.54
N ALA A 142 8.62 -2.72 -16.81
CA ALA A 142 9.01 -1.41 -17.31
C ALA A 142 7.89 -0.76 -18.11
N GLY A 143 7.15 0.17 -17.51
CA GLY A 143 6.15 0.97 -18.21
C GLY A 143 4.81 0.27 -18.42
N SER A 144 4.31 -0.48 -17.44
CA SER A 144 2.90 -0.86 -17.40
C SER A 144 2.03 0.38 -17.20
N ASP A 145 0.90 0.49 -17.89
CA ASP A 145 -0.04 1.60 -17.70
C ASP A 145 -0.49 1.72 -16.24
N GLU A 146 -0.59 0.59 -15.53
CA GLU A 146 -1.04 0.54 -14.14
C GLU A 146 -0.03 -0.15 -13.22
N ASN A 147 -0.07 -1.48 -13.06
CA ASN A 147 0.79 -2.17 -12.09
C ASN A 147 2.00 -2.81 -12.76
N GLY A 148 3.19 -2.70 -12.16
CA GLY A 148 4.34 -3.51 -12.58
C GLY A 148 4.12 -4.98 -12.21
N PHE A 149 4.16 -5.27 -10.92
CA PHE A 149 3.74 -6.56 -10.35
C PHE A 149 2.43 -6.39 -9.60
N TRP A 150 1.48 -7.30 -9.79
CA TRP A 150 0.25 -7.34 -9.03
C TRP A 150 -0.01 -8.74 -8.48
N LEU A 151 0.15 -8.89 -7.17
CA LEU A 151 -0.19 -10.07 -6.41
C LEU A 151 -1.61 -9.92 -5.85
N SER A 152 -2.59 -10.44 -6.60
CA SER A 152 -4.03 -10.35 -6.34
C SER A 152 -4.58 -11.76 -6.07
N LEU A 153 -4.78 -12.08 -4.81
CA LEU A 153 -5.03 -13.45 -4.32
C LEU A 153 -6.51 -13.69 -4.03
N PRO A 154 -7.18 -14.65 -4.68
CA PRO A 154 -8.53 -15.02 -4.33
C PRO A 154 -8.52 -15.86 -3.03
N GLU A 155 -9.66 -15.97 -2.36
CA GLU A 155 -9.74 -16.84 -1.16
C GLU A 155 -9.58 -18.31 -1.52
N HIS A 156 -10.27 -18.71 -2.60
CA HIS A 156 -10.15 -19.99 -3.28
C HIS A 156 -9.95 -19.76 -4.78
N PRO A 157 -9.33 -20.70 -5.50
CA PRO A 157 -9.23 -20.62 -6.95
C PRO A 157 -10.58 -20.44 -7.64
N ASN A 158 -10.63 -19.57 -8.64
CA ASN A 158 -11.84 -19.20 -9.38
C ASN A 158 -11.87 -19.89 -10.77
N GLY A 159 -12.67 -19.36 -11.70
CA GLY A 159 -12.66 -19.68 -13.11
C GLY A 159 -12.95 -21.15 -13.39
N ALA A 160 -12.05 -21.84 -14.10
CA ALA A 160 -12.24 -23.24 -14.47
C ALA A 160 -12.23 -24.19 -13.26
N PHE A 161 -11.68 -23.75 -12.13
CA PHE A 161 -11.58 -24.55 -10.90
C PHE A 161 -12.66 -24.20 -9.87
N LEU A 162 -13.51 -23.19 -10.11
CA LEU A 162 -14.52 -22.75 -9.15
C LEU A 162 -15.42 -23.92 -8.69
N GLY A 163 -15.48 -24.13 -7.38
CA GLY A 163 -16.29 -25.19 -6.76
C GLY A 163 -15.75 -26.61 -6.92
N SER A 164 -14.59 -26.79 -7.56
CA SER A 164 -13.90 -28.09 -7.60
C SER A 164 -13.33 -28.46 -6.22
N GLU A 165 -13.14 -29.75 -5.98
CA GLU A 165 -12.48 -30.23 -4.76
C GLU A 165 -11.07 -29.64 -4.60
N ALA A 166 -10.32 -29.49 -5.68
CA ALA A 166 -8.99 -28.86 -5.64
C ALA A 166 -9.05 -27.38 -5.21
N SER A 167 -10.03 -26.63 -5.70
CA SER A 167 -10.25 -25.22 -5.31
C SER A 167 -10.62 -25.10 -3.83
N LEU A 168 -11.56 -25.92 -3.35
CA LEU A 168 -11.99 -25.91 -1.94
C LEU A 168 -10.87 -26.25 -0.95
N ASN A 169 -9.83 -26.95 -1.40
CA ASN A 169 -8.66 -27.31 -0.61
C ASN A 169 -7.45 -26.37 -0.82
N THR A 170 -7.57 -25.34 -1.67
CA THR A 170 -6.49 -24.39 -1.98
C THR A 170 -6.87 -23.01 -1.46
N TRP A 171 -5.96 -22.35 -0.74
CA TRP A 171 -6.22 -21.11 -0.02
C TRP A 171 -5.18 -20.03 -0.34
N PRO A 172 -5.18 -19.39 -1.53
CA PRO A 172 -4.08 -18.51 -1.94
C PRO A 172 -3.78 -17.38 -0.93
N ARG A 173 -4.78 -16.82 -0.25
CA ARG A 173 -4.59 -15.81 0.80
C ARG A 173 -3.87 -16.31 2.06
N ARG A 174 -3.76 -17.61 2.28
CA ARG A 174 -3.13 -18.24 3.46
C ARG A 174 -1.95 -19.14 3.10
N MET A 175 -1.66 -19.32 1.82
CA MET A 175 -0.53 -20.13 1.37
C MET A 175 0.79 -19.42 1.63
N ALA A 176 1.83 -20.18 1.97
CA ALA A 176 3.17 -19.65 2.03
C ALA A 176 3.60 -19.15 0.65
N ALA A 177 4.25 -17.99 0.62
CA ALA A 177 4.74 -17.44 -0.63
C ALA A 177 6.06 -18.09 -1.09
N GLY A 178 6.21 -18.21 -2.41
CA GLY A 178 7.49 -18.53 -3.04
C GLY A 178 8.47 -17.35 -3.01
N GLU A 179 9.61 -17.55 -3.67
CA GLU A 179 10.66 -16.54 -3.77
C GLU A 179 10.16 -15.31 -4.56
N PHE A 180 10.38 -14.12 -4.01
CA PHE A 180 10.26 -12.86 -4.74
C PHE A 180 11.52 -12.06 -4.43
N ARG A 181 12.47 -12.04 -5.38
CA ARG A 181 13.74 -11.36 -5.18
C ARG A 181 14.37 -10.80 -6.44
N GLY A 182 15.12 -9.72 -6.29
CA GLY A 182 15.90 -9.09 -7.37
C GLY A 182 15.06 -8.45 -8.47
N ASN A 183 13.74 -8.35 -8.28
CA ASN A 183 12.85 -7.82 -9.29
C ASN A 183 12.98 -6.28 -9.39
N VAL A 184 12.69 -5.75 -10.56
CA VAL A 184 12.69 -4.31 -10.85
C VAL A 184 11.32 -3.88 -11.36
N ALA A 185 10.75 -2.81 -10.82
CA ALA A 185 9.49 -2.22 -11.28
C ALA A 185 9.63 -0.72 -11.48
N HIS A 186 9.51 -0.22 -12.71
CA HIS A 186 9.62 1.20 -12.95
C HIS A 186 8.72 1.73 -14.05
N SER A 187 8.49 3.05 -14.00
CA SER A 187 7.68 3.77 -14.98
C SER A 187 6.22 3.31 -15.06
N ASN A 188 5.70 2.68 -14.00
CA ASN A 188 4.31 2.23 -13.89
C ASN A 188 3.44 3.29 -13.18
N PHE A 189 2.14 3.03 -13.01
CA PHE A 189 1.37 3.73 -11.97
C PHE A 189 1.81 3.27 -10.58
N ASP A 190 1.65 1.98 -10.27
CA ASP A 190 2.13 1.34 -9.04
C ASP A 190 3.22 0.30 -9.39
N GLY A 191 4.36 0.31 -8.69
CA GLY A 191 5.47 -0.60 -8.96
C GLY A 191 5.18 -2.05 -8.56
N PHE A 192 4.80 -2.25 -7.30
CA PHE A 192 4.37 -3.55 -6.79
C PHE A 192 3.09 -3.40 -5.94
N MET A 193 1.99 -3.97 -6.44
CA MET A 193 0.71 -4.05 -5.75
C MET A 193 0.53 -5.43 -5.13
N PHE A 194 0.52 -5.51 -3.80
CA PHE A 194 0.23 -6.74 -3.04
C PHE A 194 -1.00 -6.53 -2.17
N ASP A 195 -2.13 -6.28 -2.85
CA ASP A 195 -3.46 -6.05 -2.29
C ASP A 195 -4.46 -6.10 -3.46
N ARG A 196 -5.70 -5.62 -3.26
CA ARG A 196 -6.73 -5.50 -4.29
C ARG A 196 -7.02 -6.86 -4.92
N ASN A 197 -7.16 -7.82 -4.03
CA ASN A 197 -7.45 -9.22 -4.30
C ASN A 197 -8.77 -9.33 -5.08
N PHE A 198 -8.75 -10.12 -6.15
CA PHE A 198 -9.91 -10.35 -6.99
C PHE A 198 -10.93 -11.26 -6.34
N ASN A 199 -12.19 -10.95 -6.61
CA ASN A 199 -13.36 -11.66 -6.17
C ASN A 199 -13.81 -12.62 -7.27
N GLU A 200 -14.72 -13.53 -6.93
CA GLU A 200 -15.27 -14.50 -7.87
C GLU A 200 -15.92 -13.85 -9.11
N ASP A 201 -16.48 -12.65 -8.95
CA ASP A 201 -17.10 -11.85 -10.03
C ASP A 201 -16.09 -11.07 -10.90
N ASN A 202 -14.79 -11.32 -10.75
CA ASN A 202 -13.68 -10.63 -11.41
C ASN A 202 -13.58 -9.13 -11.09
N THR A 203 -14.30 -8.65 -10.08
CA THR A 203 -14.05 -7.33 -9.49
C THR A 203 -12.99 -7.42 -8.40
N PHE A 204 -12.39 -6.28 -8.04
CA PHE A 204 -11.43 -6.20 -6.94
C PHE A 204 -12.01 -5.38 -5.79
N GLY A 205 -11.78 -5.85 -4.56
CA GLY A 205 -12.08 -5.09 -3.35
C GLY A 205 -10.92 -4.18 -2.96
N LEU A 206 -11.21 -3.00 -2.41
CA LEU A 206 -10.17 -2.08 -1.89
C LEU A 206 -9.80 -2.38 -0.42
N THR A 207 -10.56 -3.23 0.26
CA THR A 207 -10.42 -3.49 1.70
C THR A 207 -10.82 -4.93 2.05
N GLY A 208 -10.29 -5.47 3.14
CA GLY A 208 -10.81 -6.67 3.83
C GLY A 208 -10.35 -8.03 3.28
N ASN A 209 -9.74 -8.06 2.10
CA ASN A 209 -9.11 -9.25 1.55
C ASN A 209 -7.60 -9.14 1.76
N SER A 210 -6.98 -10.00 2.55
CA SER A 210 -5.58 -9.84 2.94
C SER A 210 -4.82 -11.15 2.89
N HIS A 211 -3.51 -11.08 2.65
CA HIS A 211 -2.62 -12.22 2.74
C HIS A 211 -2.21 -12.45 4.20
N MET A 212 -2.62 -13.57 4.77
CA MET A 212 -2.34 -13.99 6.15
C MET A 212 -1.81 -15.43 6.08
N PRO A 213 -0.53 -15.61 5.73
CA PRO A 213 0.06 -16.90 5.46
C PRO A 213 0.12 -17.78 6.71
N LEU A 214 -0.33 -19.03 6.61
CA LEU A 214 -0.41 -19.99 7.70
C LEU A 214 0.37 -21.27 7.37
N GLN A 215 0.83 -21.97 8.42
CA GLN A 215 1.55 -23.23 8.26
C GLN A 215 0.66 -24.32 7.65
N ASN A 216 -0.60 -24.39 8.06
CA ASN A 216 -1.65 -25.13 7.37
C ASN A 216 -2.68 -24.12 6.82
N PRO A 217 -2.68 -23.83 5.51
CA PRO A 217 -3.59 -22.85 4.91
C PRO A 217 -5.08 -23.16 5.09
N ALA A 218 -5.45 -24.44 5.25
CA ALA A 218 -6.83 -24.87 5.44
C ALA A 218 -7.35 -24.69 6.88
N ASP A 219 -6.46 -24.47 7.83
CA ASP A 219 -6.79 -24.28 9.25
C ASP A 219 -6.54 -22.80 9.63
N PRO A 220 -7.60 -21.99 9.82
CA PRO A 220 -7.45 -20.57 10.13
C PRO A 220 -6.79 -20.30 11.50
N ASP A 221 -6.75 -21.30 12.39
CA ASP A 221 -6.11 -21.21 13.70
C ASP A 221 -4.66 -21.71 13.67
N SER A 222 -4.17 -22.12 12.49
CA SER A 222 -2.80 -22.57 12.31
C SER A 222 -1.79 -21.44 12.53
N ARG A 223 -0.56 -21.81 12.86
CA ARG A 223 0.52 -20.86 13.16
C ARG A 223 0.81 -19.97 11.94
N PRO A 224 0.94 -18.64 12.11
CA PRO A 224 1.38 -17.75 11.04
C PRO A 224 2.78 -18.07 10.51
N VAL A 225 3.02 -17.76 9.24
CA VAL A 225 4.29 -17.97 8.53
C VAL A 225 4.80 -16.65 7.97
N THR A 226 6.07 -16.34 8.17
CA THR A 226 6.64 -15.09 7.62
C THR A 226 6.76 -15.14 6.10
N THR A 227 6.34 -14.07 5.42
CA THR A 227 6.53 -13.88 3.97
C THR A 227 7.65 -12.91 3.69
N TYR A 228 8.63 -13.33 2.91
CA TYR A 228 9.79 -12.51 2.56
C TYR A 228 9.67 -11.92 1.15
N ARG A 229 10.08 -10.66 1.02
CA ARG A 229 10.21 -9.93 -0.25
C ARG A 229 11.54 -9.18 -0.25
N ASP A 230 12.47 -9.66 -1.05
CA ASP A 230 13.87 -9.22 -0.96
C ASP A 230 14.29 -8.45 -2.22
N ASP A 231 15.21 -7.51 -2.08
CA ASP A 231 15.95 -6.92 -3.20
C ASP A 231 15.08 -6.28 -4.31
N LEU A 232 13.86 -5.83 -4.01
CA LEU A 232 13.05 -5.09 -4.98
C LEU A 232 13.69 -3.73 -5.26
N THR A 233 13.85 -3.40 -6.53
CA THR A 233 14.16 -2.04 -6.97
C THR A 233 12.93 -1.44 -7.65
N SER A 234 12.32 -0.41 -7.07
CA SER A 234 11.10 0.19 -7.62
C SER A 234 11.22 1.70 -7.74
N TYR A 235 11.14 2.24 -8.95
CA TYR A 235 11.41 3.66 -9.17
C TYR A 235 10.59 4.33 -10.27
N LYS A 236 10.43 5.64 -10.17
CA LYS A 236 9.68 6.45 -11.15
C LYS A 236 8.28 5.89 -11.45
N ASN A 237 7.63 5.29 -10.46
CA ASN A 237 6.22 4.96 -10.56
C ASN A 237 5.42 6.20 -10.20
N ARG A 238 4.31 6.44 -10.91
CA ARG A 238 3.51 7.67 -10.76
C ARG A 238 2.80 7.77 -9.41
N ASN A 239 2.58 6.62 -8.76
CA ASN A 239 1.98 6.51 -7.44
C ASN A 239 2.95 5.83 -6.45
N GLY A 240 2.74 4.55 -6.14
CA GLY A 240 3.51 3.82 -5.13
C GLY A 240 4.67 3.04 -5.73
N GLY A 241 5.82 3.01 -5.02
CA GLY A 241 6.87 2.03 -5.29
C GLY A 241 6.44 0.62 -4.89
N LEU A 242 5.76 0.50 -3.74
CA LEU A 242 5.18 -0.73 -3.22
C LEU A 242 3.95 -0.42 -2.35
N TRP A 243 2.85 -1.14 -2.58
CA TRP A 243 1.68 -1.19 -1.69
C TRP A 243 1.45 -2.64 -1.24
N GLY A 244 1.25 -2.86 0.07
CA GLY A 244 0.97 -4.17 0.63
C GLY A 244 -0.26 -4.20 1.54
N ARG A 245 -0.89 -5.37 1.65
CA ARG A 245 -1.86 -5.69 2.69
C ARG A 245 -1.70 -7.12 3.19
N GLY A 246 -1.63 -7.29 4.51
CA GLY A 246 -1.47 -8.61 5.11
C GLY A 246 -0.81 -8.56 6.47
N GLU A 247 -0.27 -9.71 6.89
CA GLU A 247 0.39 -9.85 8.19
C GLU A 247 1.69 -10.64 8.06
N ASN A 248 2.64 -10.41 8.97
CA ASN A 248 3.93 -11.09 9.01
C ASN A 248 4.73 -10.96 7.68
N HIS A 249 4.66 -9.80 7.02
CA HIS A 249 5.44 -9.52 5.81
C HIS A 249 6.78 -8.88 6.17
N VAL A 250 7.89 -9.48 5.73
CA VAL A 250 9.24 -8.96 5.89
C VAL A 250 9.77 -8.52 4.53
N TYR A 251 10.21 -7.26 4.47
CA TYR A 251 10.79 -6.64 3.28
C TYR A 251 12.25 -6.27 3.54
N ARG A 252 13.17 -6.71 2.69
CA ARG A 252 14.61 -6.53 2.92
C ARG A 252 15.33 -5.95 1.71
N ASN A 253 16.26 -5.03 1.96
CA ASN A 253 17.14 -4.46 0.94
C ASN A 253 16.39 -3.85 -0.26
N LEU A 254 15.24 -3.21 -0.01
CA LEU A 254 14.50 -2.52 -1.05
C LEU A 254 15.24 -1.25 -1.47
N LYS A 255 15.07 -0.87 -2.74
CA LYS A 255 15.62 0.36 -3.33
C LYS A 255 14.48 1.10 -4.02
N LEU A 256 13.98 2.14 -3.38
CA LEU A 256 12.76 2.83 -3.76
C LEU A 256 13.07 4.29 -4.08
N ALA A 257 12.89 4.71 -5.33
CA ALA A 257 13.37 6.03 -5.77
C ALA A 257 12.39 6.76 -6.70
N ASP A 258 12.31 8.09 -6.60
CA ASP A 258 11.50 8.94 -7.51
C ASP A 258 10.00 8.55 -7.61
N ASN A 259 9.46 7.81 -6.62
CA ASN A 259 8.02 7.50 -6.53
C ASN A 259 7.30 8.64 -5.79
N ALA A 260 5.99 8.82 -6.01
CA ALA A 260 5.22 9.76 -5.17
C ALA A 260 5.24 9.28 -3.70
N ILE A 261 5.09 7.97 -3.54
CA ILE A 261 5.07 7.25 -2.27
C ILE A 261 6.02 6.06 -2.43
N GLY A 262 7.04 5.95 -1.58
CA GLY A 262 8.00 4.85 -1.69
C GLY A 262 7.38 3.51 -1.31
N PHE A 263 6.83 3.41 -0.10
CA PHE A 263 6.29 2.18 0.47
C PHE A 263 5.10 2.47 1.38
N THR A 264 4.02 1.69 1.22
CA THR A 264 2.86 1.66 2.12
C THR A 264 2.49 0.21 2.39
N HIS A 265 2.13 -0.11 3.63
CA HIS A 265 1.54 -1.42 3.97
C HIS A 265 0.31 -1.22 4.85
N SER A 266 -0.52 -2.25 4.97
CA SER A 266 -1.74 -2.23 5.76
C SER A 266 -2.04 -3.59 6.37
N SER A 267 -2.61 -3.57 7.57
CA SER A 267 -3.06 -4.79 8.24
C SER A 267 -4.21 -5.51 7.52
N GLY A 268 -4.25 -6.82 7.71
CA GLY A 268 -5.39 -7.68 7.42
C GLY A 268 -6.12 -8.24 8.63
N SER A 269 -5.51 -8.26 9.82
CA SER A 269 -6.04 -8.90 11.02
C SER A 269 -6.41 -7.93 12.14
N GLY A 270 -6.13 -6.64 11.96
CA GLY A 270 -6.45 -5.57 12.93
C GLY A 270 -5.50 -5.57 14.13
N GLY A 271 -4.22 -5.88 13.91
CA GLY A 271 -3.19 -5.89 14.96
C GLY A 271 -3.19 -7.14 15.86
N LYS A 272 -3.73 -8.26 15.40
CA LYS A 272 -3.66 -9.55 16.14
C LYS A 272 -2.30 -10.23 16.02
N ASP A 273 -1.60 -9.95 14.92
CA ASP A 273 -0.31 -10.53 14.62
C ASP A 273 0.83 -9.72 15.23
N PRO A 274 2.03 -10.32 15.41
CA PRO A 274 3.17 -9.61 15.98
C PRO A 274 3.51 -8.32 15.24
N PHE A 275 3.35 -8.29 13.91
CA PHE A 275 3.48 -7.10 13.08
C PHE A 275 2.78 -7.35 11.74
N SER A 276 2.33 -6.26 11.10
CA SER A 276 1.80 -6.31 9.74
C SER A 276 2.93 -6.30 8.73
N SER A 277 3.84 -5.33 8.87
CA SER A 277 5.05 -5.25 8.06
C SER A 277 6.30 -4.94 8.87
N LEU A 278 7.41 -5.54 8.45
CA LEU A 278 8.76 -5.21 8.93
C LEU A 278 9.64 -4.93 7.72
N LEU A 279 10.06 -3.68 7.57
CA LEU A 279 11.00 -3.24 6.56
C LEU A 279 12.40 -3.10 7.17
N MET A 280 13.41 -3.67 6.52
CA MET A 280 14.80 -3.57 6.99
C MET A 280 15.81 -3.30 5.87
N ASP A 281 16.90 -2.64 6.26
CA ASP A 281 18.13 -2.46 5.48
C ASP A 281 17.88 -1.86 4.08
N SER A 282 16.94 -0.93 3.97
CA SER A 282 16.44 -0.43 2.68
C SER A 282 16.87 1.02 2.39
N LEU A 283 16.84 1.38 1.10
CA LEU A 283 17.21 2.71 0.60
C LEU A 283 16.01 3.38 -0.06
N PHE A 284 15.70 4.59 0.39
CA PHE A 284 14.71 5.48 -0.20
C PHE A 284 15.38 6.73 -0.74
N VAL A 285 15.03 7.12 -1.96
CA VAL A 285 15.54 8.35 -2.59
C VAL A 285 14.39 9.17 -3.13
N GLY A 286 14.13 10.34 -2.56
CA GLY A 286 13.04 11.21 -3.00
C GLY A 286 13.24 11.67 -4.44
N GLU A 287 14.41 12.23 -4.72
CA GLU A 287 14.82 12.64 -6.05
C GLU A 287 16.24 12.16 -6.39
N THR A 288 16.36 11.38 -7.46
CA THR A 288 17.66 11.00 -8.03
C THR A 288 18.10 11.97 -9.11
N ASP A 289 19.37 11.87 -9.56
CA ASP A 289 19.90 12.61 -10.72
C ASP A 289 19.25 12.18 -12.05
N ASN A 290 18.50 11.08 -12.07
CA ASN A 290 17.73 10.68 -13.24
C ASN A 290 16.50 11.61 -13.37
N ILE A 291 16.60 12.64 -14.21
CA ILE A 291 15.51 13.60 -14.44
C ILE A 291 14.31 13.02 -15.20
N GLY A 292 14.43 11.82 -15.78
CA GLY A 292 13.37 11.24 -16.62
C GLY A 292 13.15 11.99 -17.93
N ASN A 293 11.93 11.92 -18.46
CA ASN A 293 11.50 12.59 -19.69
C ASN A 293 10.37 13.58 -19.33
N PRO A 294 10.69 14.85 -19.01
CA PRO A 294 9.67 15.85 -18.72
C PRO A 294 8.83 16.15 -19.98
N GLU A 295 7.50 16.14 -19.84
CA GLU A 295 6.56 16.33 -20.95
C GLU A 295 5.53 17.42 -20.68
N THR A 296 5.08 17.59 -19.42
CA THR A 296 4.10 18.64 -19.08
C THR A 296 4.77 20.00 -18.89
N PRO A 297 4.04 21.13 -19.02
CA PRO A 297 4.60 22.45 -18.74
C PRO A 297 5.24 22.56 -17.35
N GLU A 298 4.67 21.90 -16.36
CA GLU A 298 5.16 21.87 -14.97
C GLU A 298 6.43 21.01 -14.85
N GLU A 299 6.47 19.84 -15.49
CA GLU A 299 7.68 19.02 -15.56
C GLU A 299 8.84 19.76 -16.27
N LEU A 300 8.53 20.49 -17.35
CA LEU A 300 9.51 21.30 -18.11
C LEU A 300 10.00 22.50 -17.30
N ALA A 301 9.12 23.20 -16.60
CA ALA A 301 9.47 24.32 -15.73
C ALA A 301 10.33 23.89 -14.54
N TYR A 302 10.02 22.72 -13.97
CA TYR A 302 10.79 22.14 -12.87
C TYR A 302 12.10 21.48 -13.33
N GLY A 303 12.17 21.03 -14.60
CA GLY A 303 13.36 20.43 -15.20
C GLY A 303 13.46 18.89 -15.06
N ARG A 304 12.39 18.22 -14.60
CA ARG A 304 12.32 16.75 -14.48
C ARG A 304 10.90 16.22 -14.51
N SER A 305 10.75 14.92 -14.79
CA SER A 305 9.48 14.21 -14.62
C SER A 305 9.00 14.26 -13.17
N LEU A 306 7.70 14.42 -13.00
CA LEU A 306 7.02 14.50 -11.70
C LEU A 306 6.22 13.22 -11.46
N PRO A 307 6.21 12.64 -10.26
CA PRO A 307 5.50 11.40 -10.04
C PRO A 307 3.99 11.57 -10.25
N LYS A 308 3.37 12.68 -9.80
CA LYS A 308 1.96 12.99 -10.07
C LYS A 308 1.80 14.21 -10.97
N ARG A 309 1.38 13.98 -12.22
CA ARG A 309 1.25 15.05 -13.23
C ARG A 309 0.03 15.95 -13.02
N ALA A 310 -1.10 15.40 -12.58
CA ALA A 310 -2.34 16.17 -12.41
C ALA A 310 -2.31 17.07 -11.15
N ILE A 311 -1.47 16.72 -10.18
CA ILE A 311 -1.24 17.47 -8.94
C ILE A 311 0.28 17.54 -8.66
N PRO A 312 1.02 18.36 -9.42
CA PRO A 312 2.48 18.52 -9.31
C PRO A 312 2.99 18.84 -7.90
N ASP A 313 2.12 19.45 -7.09
CA ASP A 313 2.35 19.87 -5.72
C ASP A 313 2.12 18.76 -4.67
N PHE A 314 1.81 17.53 -5.09
CA PHE A 314 1.57 16.40 -4.18
C PHE A 314 2.81 16.12 -3.29
N PRO A 315 2.68 16.15 -1.95
CA PRO A 315 3.79 15.94 -1.03
C PRO A 315 4.37 14.53 -1.16
N ILE A 316 5.65 14.42 -1.52
CA ILE A 316 6.29 13.12 -1.72
C ILE A 316 6.85 12.56 -0.41
N ARG A 317 6.88 11.22 -0.31
CA ARG A 317 7.37 10.53 0.89
C ARG A 317 8.01 9.18 0.63
N GLY A 318 8.96 8.83 1.50
CA GLY A 318 9.70 7.56 1.42
C GLY A 318 8.88 6.41 1.99
N TYR A 319 8.79 6.36 3.31
CA TYR A 319 7.96 5.40 4.02
C TYR A 319 6.67 6.06 4.49
N GLU A 320 5.55 5.39 4.24
CA GLU A 320 4.22 5.82 4.64
C GLU A 320 3.62 4.80 5.62
N TYR A 321 3.51 5.19 6.89
CA TYR A 321 2.83 4.39 7.91
C TYR A 321 1.33 4.37 7.66
N TYR A 322 0.71 3.19 7.78
CA TYR A 322 -0.71 3.04 7.53
C TYR A 322 -1.29 1.77 8.17
N ASP A 323 -2.47 1.91 8.79
CA ASP A 323 -3.36 0.79 9.14
C ASP A 323 -2.69 -0.32 10.00
N TYR A 324 -2.60 -0.05 11.30
CA TYR A 324 -1.99 -0.87 12.37
C TYR A 324 -0.45 -0.87 12.42
N ARG A 325 0.22 -2.03 12.59
CA ARG A 325 1.58 -2.12 13.12
C ARG A 325 2.61 -2.34 12.01
N ASP A 326 3.34 -1.28 11.72
CA ASP A 326 4.49 -1.27 10.81
C ASP A 326 5.79 -0.95 11.54
N ASP A 327 6.84 -1.69 11.23
CA ASP A 327 8.16 -1.54 11.82
C ASP A 327 9.22 -1.24 10.75
N VAL A 328 10.05 -0.21 10.96
CA VAL A 328 11.13 0.20 10.04
C VAL A 328 12.49 0.15 10.72
N VAL A 329 13.45 -0.56 10.12
CA VAL A 329 14.77 -0.82 10.72
C VAL A 329 15.89 -0.50 9.74
N ASN A 330 16.95 0.17 10.21
CA ASN A 330 18.23 0.35 9.50
C ASN A 330 18.12 0.92 8.08
N SER A 331 17.12 1.77 7.81
CA SER A 331 16.85 2.28 6.47
C SER A 331 17.42 3.68 6.26
N THR A 332 17.88 3.95 5.03
CA THR A 332 18.46 5.24 4.65
C THR A 332 17.53 6.00 3.73
N PHE A 333 17.32 7.29 4.01
CA PHE A 333 16.48 8.19 3.24
C PHE A 333 17.32 9.34 2.69
N VAL A 334 17.22 9.58 1.39
CA VAL A 334 18.05 10.52 0.65
C VAL A 334 17.17 11.49 -0.14
N ASN A 335 17.51 12.78 -0.14
CA ASN A 335 16.88 13.80 -1.01
C ASN A 335 15.35 13.95 -0.85
N TYR A 336 14.84 13.89 0.38
CA TYR A 336 13.47 14.31 0.69
C TYR A 336 13.47 15.74 1.23
N GLN A 337 13.52 16.72 0.34
CA GLN A 337 13.47 18.14 0.69
C GLN A 337 12.32 18.83 -0.02
N ASP A 338 11.78 19.86 0.62
CA ASP A 338 10.86 20.76 -0.04
C ASP A 338 11.56 21.47 -1.19
N ASN A 339 10.78 21.86 -2.19
CA ASN A 339 11.22 22.72 -3.27
C ASN A 339 10.08 23.69 -3.62
N ASP A 340 10.32 24.56 -4.61
CA ASP A 340 9.34 25.58 -5.02
C ASP A 340 8.02 24.99 -5.56
N MET A 341 7.99 23.69 -5.87
CA MET A 341 6.82 23.00 -6.44
C MET A 341 6.05 22.19 -5.40
N ARG A 342 6.73 21.52 -4.47
CA ARG A 342 6.07 20.60 -3.51
C ARG A 342 6.86 20.40 -2.23
N GLU A 343 6.12 19.95 -1.22
CA GLU A 343 6.66 19.52 0.06
C GLU A 343 7.19 18.07 -0.03
N ALA A 344 8.10 17.70 0.88
CA ALA A 344 8.61 16.35 1.02
C ALA A 344 8.91 15.96 2.47
N GLY A 345 8.84 14.66 2.76
CA GLY A 345 9.33 14.08 4.01
C GLY A 345 9.80 12.65 3.81
N ALA A 346 10.87 12.23 4.48
CA ALA A 346 11.34 10.85 4.38
C ALA A 346 10.31 9.85 4.95
N LEU A 347 9.66 10.22 6.05
CA LEU A 347 8.59 9.47 6.69
C LEU A 347 7.31 10.32 6.76
N SER A 348 6.16 9.66 6.61
CA SER A 348 4.86 10.26 6.85
C SER A 348 3.82 9.15 7.08
N TRP A 349 2.54 9.50 6.99
CA TRP A 349 1.40 8.60 7.10
C TRP A 349 0.59 8.62 5.81
N LEU A 350 -0.25 7.59 5.58
CA LEU A 350 -1.23 7.65 4.50
C LEU A 350 -2.06 8.90 4.66
N LEU A 351 -1.93 9.80 3.70
CA LEU A 351 -2.51 11.13 3.81
C LEU A 351 -4.01 11.01 4.01
N PHE A 352 -4.44 11.55 5.16
CA PHE A 352 -5.84 11.79 5.50
C PHE A 352 -6.65 10.49 5.68
N THR A 353 -5.96 9.41 6.02
CA THR A 353 -6.59 8.14 6.35
C THR A 353 -7.44 8.18 7.62
N SER A 354 -8.47 7.33 7.64
CA SER A 354 -9.32 6.97 8.78
C SER A 354 -9.02 5.58 9.37
N SER A 355 -8.13 4.80 8.74
CA SER A 355 -7.81 3.43 9.16
C SER A 355 -7.04 3.37 10.48
N GLY A 356 -7.05 2.23 11.17
CA GLY A 356 -6.54 2.14 12.55
C GLY A 356 -5.11 2.62 12.75
N VAL A 357 -4.85 3.35 13.84
CA VAL A 357 -3.50 3.72 14.30
C VAL A 357 -3.01 2.77 15.38
N HIS A 358 -1.79 2.24 15.23
CA HIS A 358 -1.07 1.58 16.31
C HIS A 358 -0.05 2.55 16.91
N THR A 359 0.06 2.64 18.23
CA THR A 359 1.06 3.52 18.88
C THR A 359 2.48 2.99 18.71
N GLU A 360 2.62 1.67 18.60
CA GLU A 360 3.87 0.99 18.26
C GLU A 360 4.07 0.85 16.75
N ASN A 361 3.88 1.94 16.01
CA ASN A 361 4.42 2.08 14.66
C ASN A 361 5.88 2.52 14.79
N THR A 362 6.82 1.59 14.70
CA THR A 362 8.17 1.82 15.20
C THR A 362 9.18 2.15 14.12
N ILE A 363 10.24 2.84 14.54
CA ILE A 363 11.44 3.04 13.75
C ILE A 363 12.71 2.98 14.60
N MET A 364 13.78 2.42 14.02
CA MET A 364 15.13 2.48 14.58
C MET A 364 16.22 2.44 13.50
N GLY A 365 17.40 2.97 13.81
CA GLY A 365 18.58 2.92 12.94
C GLY A 365 18.44 3.72 11.64
N ALA A 366 17.49 4.67 11.58
CA ALA A 366 17.26 5.47 10.39
C ALA A 366 18.43 6.42 10.09
N LYS A 367 18.72 6.64 8.80
CA LYS A 367 19.74 7.59 8.35
C LYS A 367 19.15 8.56 7.34
N PHE A 368 19.45 9.85 7.50
CA PHE A 368 18.95 10.90 6.62
C PHE A 368 20.12 11.62 5.95
N VAL A 369 20.14 11.64 4.62
CA VAL A 369 21.15 12.34 3.81
C VAL A 369 20.44 13.35 2.94
N ASN A 370 20.61 14.64 3.25
CA ASN A 370 19.86 15.70 2.57
C ASN A 370 18.34 15.41 2.58
N ALA A 371 17.80 15.00 3.72
CA ALA A 371 16.39 14.62 3.84
C ALA A 371 15.76 15.21 5.11
N LYS A 372 14.56 15.75 4.97
CA LYS A 372 13.67 16.10 6.07
C LYS A 372 13.12 14.80 6.66
N PRO A 373 13.40 14.47 7.94
CA PRO A 373 13.07 13.15 8.48
C PRO A 373 11.59 12.80 8.47
N VAL A 374 10.75 13.75 8.87
CA VAL A 374 9.29 13.56 8.93
C VAL A 374 8.63 14.78 8.31
N HIS A 375 7.49 14.57 7.65
CA HIS A 375 6.60 15.65 7.26
C HIS A 375 5.14 15.21 7.34
N PHE A 376 4.32 16.00 8.01
CA PHE A 376 2.87 15.85 8.02
C PHE A 376 2.22 17.01 7.24
N PRO A 377 1.91 16.85 5.95
CA PRO A 377 1.22 17.89 5.18
C PRO A 377 -0.11 18.28 5.84
N LYS A 378 -0.49 19.54 5.66
CA LYS A 378 -1.85 19.99 6.02
C LYS A 378 -2.89 19.26 5.17
N ILE A 379 -4.08 19.12 5.74
CA ILE A 379 -5.17 18.43 5.05
C ILE A 379 -5.58 19.20 3.79
N ASP A 380 -5.34 18.59 2.63
CA ASP A 380 -5.82 19.05 1.33
C ASP A 380 -6.67 17.93 0.70
N PRO A 381 -7.99 18.11 0.53
CA PRO A 381 -8.87 17.10 -0.03
C PRO A 381 -8.45 16.56 -1.41
N ARG A 382 -7.60 17.28 -2.17
CA ARG A 382 -7.03 16.79 -3.44
C ARG A 382 -6.08 15.63 -3.24
N PHE A 383 -5.34 15.56 -2.13
CA PHE A 383 -4.37 14.50 -1.87
C PHE A 383 -4.99 13.29 -1.15
N ASP A 384 -6.21 13.42 -0.64
CA ASP A 384 -6.96 12.34 -0.01
C ASP A 384 -7.28 11.23 -1.03
N ASN A 385 -7.27 9.98 -0.58
CA ASN A 385 -7.79 8.84 -1.32
C ASN A 385 -8.73 7.94 -0.50
N ASP A 386 -8.87 8.17 0.80
CA ASP A 386 -9.73 7.41 1.71
C ASP A 386 -11.13 8.05 1.81
N ASN A 387 -11.21 9.39 1.86
CA ASN A 387 -12.46 10.17 1.91
C ASN A 387 -13.36 9.85 3.13
N ARG A 388 -12.74 9.49 4.26
CA ARG A 388 -13.41 9.06 5.50
C ARG A 388 -13.11 9.95 6.70
N GLY A 389 -12.80 11.21 6.42
CA GLY A 389 -12.71 12.25 7.45
C GLY A 389 -11.41 12.28 8.24
N ALA A 390 -10.35 11.57 7.82
CA ALA A 390 -8.97 11.74 8.31
C ALA A 390 -8.76 11.58 9.82
N VAL A 391 -9.60 10.80 10.49
CA VAL A 391 -9.57 10.65 11.96
C VAL A 391 -8.23 10.07 12.42
N ALA A 392 -7.75 9.04 11.72
CA ALA A 392 -6.50 8.39 12.06
C ALA A 392 -5.28 9.25 11.74
N TYR A 393 -5.29 9.94 10.61
CA TYR A 393 -4.23 10.88 10.26
C TYR A 393 -4.03 11.93 11.36
N ARG A 394 -5.10 12.54 11.89
CA ARG A 394 -5.00 13.51 13.00
C ARG A 394 -4.44 12.94 14.31
N THR A 395 -4.36 11.62 14.40
CA THR A 395 -3.81 10.90 15.55
C THR A 395 -2.53 10.15 15.18
N ALA A 396 -1.94 10.44 14.01
CA ALA A 396 -0.74 9.79 13.53
C ALA A 396 0.39 9.91 14.55
N VAL A 397 1.14 8.82 14.67
CA VAL A 397 2.23 8.66 15.63
C VAL A 397 3.31 7.78 15.04
N ILE A 398 4.57 8.13 15.26
CA ILE A 398 5.72 7.28 14.95
C ILE A 398 6.52 7.12 16.24
N HIS A 399 6.79 5.90 16.66
CA HIS A 399 7.61 5.59 17.83
C HIS A 399 9.08 5.43 17.41
N ASP A 400 9.90 6.45 17.71
CA ASP A 400 11.34 6.44 17.49
C ASP A 400 12.05 5.79 18.68
N LEU A 401 12.45 4.53 18.49
CA LEU A 401 12.94 3.68 19.58
C LEU A 401 14.35 4.08 20.03
N ASP A 402 15.19 4.56 19.11
CA ASP A 402 16.61 4.83 19.38
C ASP A 402 17.01 6.31 19.20
N GLY A 403 16.06 7.15 18.79
CA GLY A 403 16.29 8.57 18.58
C GLY A 403 16.91 8.88 17.22
N SER A 404 16.97 7.91 16.30
CA SER A 404 17.54 8.09 14.96
C SER A 404 16.78 9.09 14.10
N VAL A 405 15.53 9.42 14.45
CA VAL A 405 14.67 10.37 13.73
C VAL A 405 14.51 11.68 14.49
N GLY A 406 13.94 11.63 15.70
CA GLY A 406 13.63 12.79 16.53
C GLY A 406 14.84 13.38 17.28
N GLY A 407 15.93 12.60 17.39
CA GLY A 407 17.11 12.92 18.20
C GLY A 407 16.94 12.59 19.69
N MET A 408 15.90 11.84 20.05
CA MET A 408 15.57 11.45 21.42
C MET A 408 15.12 9.97 21.41
N PRO A 409 15.80 9.07 22.14
CA PRO A 409 15.39 7.67 22.21
C PRO A 409 14.07 7.52 22.96
N ASP A 410 13.33 6.46 22.66
CA ASP A 410 12.04 6.13 23.29
C ASP A 410 11.07 7.33 23.28
N SER A 411 10.89 7.91 22.08
CA SER A 411 10.08 9.11 21.89
C SER A 411 9.09 8.96 20.75
N TYR A 412 8.02 9.74 20.81
CA TYR A 412 6.94 9.71 19.84
C TYR A 412 6.94 10.98 19.00
N ILE A 413 6.85 10.80 17.68
CA ILE A 413 6.71 11.89 16.70
C ILE A 413 5.24 11.99 16.30
N LEU A 414 4.66 13.16 16.55
CA LEU A 414 3.21 13.38 16.53
C LEU A 414 2.89 14.60 15.66
N ILE A 415 1.68 14.65 15.10
CA ILE A 415 1.23 15.81 14.33
C ILE A 415 1.22 17.07 15.20
N HIS A 416 1.77 18.15 14.64
CA HIS A 416 1.73 19.50 15.17
C HIS A 416 1.79 20.51 14.01
N ASP A 417 0.69 20.64 13.27
CA ASP A 417 0.55 21.51 12.08
C ASP A 417 -0.16 22.85 12.39
N GLY A 418 -0.52 23.07 13.66
CA GLY A 418 -1.25 24.24 14.18
C GLY A 418 -2.78 24.14 14.09
N GLU A 419 -3.32 23.10 13.45
CA GLU A 419 -4.76 22.89 13.25
C GLU A 419 -5.24 21.56 13.84
N ASN A 420 -4.47 20.51 13.62
CA ASN A 420 -4.71 19.12 13.97
C ASN A 420 -3.69 18.62 15.00
N ASP A 421 -3.16 19.52 15.83
CA ASP A 421 -2.16 19.19 16.84
C ASP A 421 -2.61 18.02 17.72
N SER A 422 -1.71 17.06 17.91
CA SER A 422 -1.96 15.93 18.78
C SER A 422 -2.22 16.40 20.22
N VAL A 423 -3.23 15.80 20.87
CA VAL A 423 -3.54 16.04 22.30
C VAL A 423 -2.42 15.58 23.25
N VAL A 424 -1.50 14.78 22.73
CA VAL A 424 -0.30 14.33 23.43
C VAL A 424 0.72 15.47 23.54
N THR A 425 0.76 16.38 22.56
CA THR A 425 1.77 17.43 22.46
C THR A 425 1.62 18.48 23.58
N ASP A 426 2.73 18.72 24.29
CA ASP A 426 2.88 19.83 25.24
C ASP A 426 4.14 20.62 24.86
N GLU A 427 3.95 21.85 24.39
CA GLU A 427 5.01 22.71 23.85
C GLU A 427 6.10 23.07 24.88
N ASN A 428 5.85 22.87 26.18
CA ASN A 428 6.85 23.13 27.22
C ASN A 428 7.84 21.98 27.41
N VAL A 429 7.48 20.77 26.96
CA VAL A 429 8.26 19.54 27.20
C VAL A 429 8.61 18.80 25.91
N CYS A 430 7.78 18.90 24.88
CA CYS A 430 8.05 18.34 23.57
C CYS A 430 8.95 19.27 22.75
N LYS A 431 9.82 18.67 21.95
CA LYS A 431 10.60 19.41 20.95
C LYS A 431 9.73 19.64 19.72
N ILE A 432 9.29 20.88 19.52
CA ILE A 432 8.53 21.26 18.34
C ILE A 432 9.45 21.31 17.10
N GLN A 433 8.99 20.73 16.00
CA GLN A 433 9.68 20.67 14.72
C GLN A 433 8.79 21.32 13.64
N PRO A 434 8.79 22.67 13.53
CA PRO A 434 7.85 23.39 12.67
C PRO A 434 7.94 22.99 11.19
N THR A 435 9.14 22.72 10.69
CA THR A 435 9.35 22.31 9.28
C THR A 435 8.81 20.93 8.96
N TRP A 436 8.50 20.12 9.98
CA TRP A 436 7.96 18.77 9.84
C TRP A 436 6.44 18.75 10.07
N ASN A 437 5.85 19.87 10.51
CA ASN A 437 4.52 19.92 11.14
C ASN A 437 4.38 18.86 12.24
N ALA A 438 5.41 18.72 13.08
CA ALA A 438 5.49 17.66 14.07
C ALA A 438 6.02 18.14 15.43
N ALA A 439 5.76 17.34 16.45
CA ALA A 439 6.37 17.44 17.77
C ALA A 439 7.02 16.11 18.15
N VAL A 440 8.17 16.15 18.81
CA VAL A 440 8.86 14.98 19.37
C VAL A 440 8.70 15.01 20.89
N CYS A 441 8.01 14.02 21.44
CA CYS A 441 7.64 13.96 22.85
C CYS A 441 8.18 12.68 23.50
N ALA A 442 8.80 12.79 24.68
CA ALA A 442 9.19 11.65 25.49
C ALA A 442 7.99 11.06 26.27
N GLY A 443 8.11 9.79 26.66
CA GLY A 443 7.18 9.11 27.56
C GLY A 443 6.01 8.44 26.85
N ASP A 444 5.20 7.71 27.61
CA ASP A 444 4.27 6.72 27.03
C ASP A 444 3.07 7.36 26.32
N VAL A 445 2.83 6.94 25.08
CA VAL A 445 1.64 7.29 24.30
C VAL A 445 0.75 6.07 24.15
N GLY A 446 -0.47 6.16 24.66
CA GLY A 446 -1.51 5.15 24.50
C GLY A 446 -2.60 5.60 23.53
N ARG A 447 -3.48 4.67 23.17
CA ARG A 447 -4.66 4.94 22.34
C ARG A 447 -5.93 5.00 23.19
N LEU A 448 -6.75 6.02 22.95
CA LEU A 448 -8.08 6.19 23.52
C LEU A 448 -9.13 6.05 22.43
N PHE A 449 -10.04 5.10 22.62
CA PHE A 449 -11.17 4.89 21.72
C PHE A 449 -12.47 5.32 22.40
N PHE A 450 -13.18 6.26 21.79
CA PHE A 450 -14.51 6.68 22.25
C PHE A 450 -15.56 6.07 21.32
N ASN A 451 -16.43 5.22 21.87
CA ASN A 451 -17.54 4.60 21.14
C ASN A 451 -18.85 4.72 21.91
N GLU A 452 -19.98 4.82 21.21
CA GLU A 452 -21.29 4.62 21.82
C GLU A 452 -21.44 3.14 22.24
N PRO A 453 -22.01 2.85 23.43
CA PRO A 453 -22.24 1.48 23.87
C PRO A 453 -23.03 0.66 22.85
N ASN A 454 -22.63 -0.59 22.60
CA ASN A 454 -23.32 -1.55 21.72
C ASN A 454 -23.42 -1.18 20.23
N THR A 455 -22.55 -0.29 19.74
CA THR A 455 -22.50 0.05 18.32
C THR A 455 -21.22 -0.55 17.67
N GLY A 456 -21.36 -1.21 16.51
CA GLY A 456 -20.27 -1.92 15.84
C GLY A 456 -19.39 -0.99 14.99
N LEU A 457 -18.27 -1.47 14.45
CA LEU A 457 -17.40 -0.71 13.51
C LEU A 457 -18.14 -0.18 12.25
N ALA A 458 -19.38 -0.58 12.01
CA ALA A 458 -20.21 -0.08 10.90
C ALA A 458 -21.03 1.18 11.25
N SER A 459 -21.16 1.54 12.53
CA SER A 459 -21.89 2.73 13.00
C SER A 459 -20.96 3.91 13.28
N LEU A 460 -19.76 3.91 12.70
CA LEU A 460 -18.73 4.95 12.80
C LEU A 460 -19.14 6.29 12.12
N GLY A 461 -20.42 6.63 12.12
CA GLY A 461 -20.87 7.97 11.77
C GLY A 461 -20.30 8.99 12.76
N ALA A 462 -20.11 10.22 12.28
CA ALA A 462 -19.64 11.32 13.10
C ALA A 462 -20.63 11.61 14.25
N GLY A 463 -20.40 10.99 15.41
CA GLY A 463 -21.05 11.39 16.65
C GLY A 463 -20.72 12.83 17.01
N ALA A 464 -21.44 13.40 18.00
CA ALA A 464 -21.15 14.73 18.49
C ALA A 464 -19.67 14.83 18.93
N PRO A 465 -18.94 15.89 18.55
CA PRO A 465 -17.53 16.03 18.89
C PRO A 465 -17.34 16.05 20.42
N ILE A 466 -16.41 15.22 20.91
CA ILE A 466 -15.93 15.25 22.29
C ILE A 466 -14.83 16.30 22.37
N THR A 467 -14.84 17.13 23.41
CA THR A 467 -13.74 18.06 23.67
C THR A 467 -12.87 17.48 24.77
N LEU A 468 -11.59 17.22 24.44
CA LEU A 468 -10.57 16.94 25.43
C LEU A 468 -9.84 18.24 25.74
N THR A 469 -9.72 18.60 27.01
CA THR A 469 -8.99 19.80 27.42
C THR A 469 -7.71 19.38 28.13
N ARG A 470 -6.57 19.87 27.63
CA ARG A 470 -5.25 19.66 28.26
C ARG A 470 -4.49 20.99 28.24
N ASN A 471 -3.92 21.37 29.39
CA ASN A 471 -3.14 22.60 29.55
C ASN A 471 -3.88 23.87 29.05
N GLY A 472 -5.21 23.92 29.18
CA GLY A 472 -6.03 25.05 28.74
C GLY A 472 -6.28 25.11 27.22
N LYS A 473 -5.83 24.11 26.45
CA LYS A 473 -6.15 23.94 25.03
C LYS A 473 -7.23 22.88 24.86
N ASP A 474 -8.21 23.22 24.03
CA ASP A 474 -9.32 22.33 23.68
C ASP A 474 -9.00 21.59 22.37
N PHE A 475 -9.13 20.28 22.42
CA PHE A 475 -8.97 19.36 21.29
C PHE A 475 -10.34 18.78 20.97
N LYS A 476 -10.89 19.16 19.82
CA LYS A 476 -12.18 18.65 19.35
C LYS A 476 -11.96 17.35 18.59
N ILE A 477 -12.51 16.27 19.12
CA ILE A 477 -12.39 14.92 18.59
C ILE A 477 -13.76 14.47 18.16
N THR A 478 -13.99 14.44 16.85
CA THR A 478 -15.14 13.74 16.28
C THR A 478 -14.88 12.25 16.36
N ALA A 479 -15.91 11.49 16.75
CA ALA A 479 -15.90 10.05 16.99
C ALA A 479 -14.86 9.28 16.14
N ASN A 480 -14.13 8.37 16.82
CA ASN A 480 -13.48 7.16 16.30
C ASN A 480 -11.95 7.02 16.31
N GLN A 481 -11.16 7.87 16.97
CA GLN A 481 -9.81 7.55 17.50
C GLN A 481 -9.13 8.78 18.11
N SER A 482 -8.38 8.60 19.19
CA SER A 482 -7.42 9.58 19.71
C SER A 482 -6.23 8.86 20.34
N ASN A 483 -5.05 9.47 20.34
CA ASN A 483 -3.92 9.01 21.13
C ASN A 483 -3.73 9.95 22.33
N GLY A 484 -3.33 9.45 23.49
CA GLY A 484 -3.17 10.22 24.73
C GLY A 484 -2.02 9.71 25.59
N HIS A 485 -1.41 10.58 26.39
CA HIS A 485 -0.37 10.18 27.35
C HIS A 485 -0.97 9.42 28.55
N LEU A 486 -0.35 8.32 28.97
CA LEU A 486 -0.83 7.46 30.07
C LEU A 486 -0.62 8.06 31.47
N LEU A 487 0.26 9.06 31.62
CA LEU A 487 0.75 9.54 32.93
C LEU A 487 0.12 10.83 33.46
N TYR A 488 -0.79 11.49 32.73
CA TYR A 488 -1.37 12.78 33.13
C TYR A 488 -2.90 12.79 33.13
N CYS A 489 -3.51 13.46 34.12
CA CYS A 489 -4.97 13.63 34.24
C CYS A 489 -5.55 14.32 32.98
N LEU A 490 -6.21 13.55 32.13
CA LEU A 490 -7.10 14.09 31.09
C LEU A 490 -8.42 14.53 31.73
N GLN A 491 -8.84 15.78 31.49
CA GLN A 491 -10.21 16.21 31.76
C GLN A 491 -11.06 16.00 30.49
N VAL A 492 -12.08 15.15 30.61
CA VAL A 492 -13.06 14.91 29.54
C VAL A 492 -14.33 15.68 29.90
N ALA A 493 -14.68 16.67 29.09
CA ALA A 493 -15.92 17.43 29.25
C ALA A 493 -16.95 16.97 28.20
N PHE A 494 -18.09 16.44 28.66
CA PHE A 494 -19.22 16.14 27.79
C PHE A 494 -20.16 17.35 27.76
N ALA A 495 -20.36 17.94 26.59
CA ALA A 495 -21.45 18.90 26.39
C ALA A 495 -22.75 18.12 26.13
N ALA A 496 -23.46 17.74 27.19
CA ALA A 496 -24.82 17.20 27.08
C ALA A 496 -25.85 18.21 27.62
N PRO A 497 -26.93 18.52 26.90
CA PRO A 497 -28.10 19.17 27.47
C PRO A 497 -29.02 18.09 28.07
N GLY A 498 -28.87 17.75 29.35
CA GLY A 498 -29.80 16.86 30.08
C GLY A 498 -29.15 15.87 31.06
N PRO A 499 -29.90 15.33 32.05
CA PRO A 499 -29.32 14.91 33.33
C PRO A 499 -28.64 13.53 33.27
N ILE A 500 -27.43 13.52 33.84
CA ILE A 500 -26.63 12.46 34.45
C ILE A 500 -27.21 11.04 34.34
N LEU A 501 -26.49 10.17 33.63
CA LEU A 501 -26.49 8.72 33.85
C LEU A 501 -25.05 8.25 34.04
N HIS A 502 -24.79 7.73 35.24
CA HIS A 502 -23.55 7.10 35.65
C HIS A 502 -23.25 5.84 34.82
N GLY A 503 -21.99 5.67 34.43
CA GLY A 503 -21.43 4.39 33.99
C GLY A 503 -20.69 4.48 32.66
N LEU A 504 -19.40 4.81 32.69
CA LEU A 504 -18.49 4.61 31.56
C LEU A 504 -17.32 3.75 32.03
N HIS A 505 -17.20 2.56 31.45
CA HIS A 505 -16.04 1.68 31.61
C HIS A 505 -14.87 2.26 30.79
N SER A 506 -13.79 2.64 31.46
CA SER A 506 -12.47 2.79 30.85
C SER A 506 -11.83 1.41 30.75
N SER A 507 -11.77 0.82 29.54
CA SER A 507 -10.82 -0.27 29.31
C SER A 507 -9.50 0.34 28.83
N LEU A 508 -8.58 0.59 29.77
CA LEU A 508 -7.17 0.68 29.45
C LEU A 508 -6.71 -0.76 29.20
N SER A 509 -6.57 -1.15 27.93
CA SER A 509 -5.92 -2.40 27.59
C SER A 509 -4.47 -2.10 27.20
N PRO A 510 -3.46 -2.68 27.87
CA PRO A 510 -2.16 -2.86 27.26
C PRO A 510 -2.32 -4.00 26.24
N ILE A 511 -2.19 -3.68 24.95
CA ILE A 511 -1.95 -4.68 23.90
C ILE A 511 -0.65 -4.30 23.24
#